data_AF-F6ZDW7-F1
#
_entry.id   AF-F6ZDW7-F1
#
_cell.length_a   1.000
_cell.length_b   1.000
_cell.length_c   1.000
_cell.angle_alpha   90.00
_cell.angle_beta   90.00
_cell.angle_gamma   90.00
#
_symmetry.space_group_name_H-M   'P 1'
#
loop_
_entity.id
_entity.type
_entity.pdbx_description
1 polymer ?
#
loop_
_entity_poly.entity_id
_entity_poly.type
_entity_poly.pdbx_seq_one_letter_code
_entity_poly.pdbx_strand_id
1 'polypeptide(L)'
;MALLVTCDDGSVWLTDVGWGGTGFITLLKFESDKEQIQNNGVYRLLGSTQQRFLLQKLQKTIIQVNGSTKIKVKGKQWNSIYRFDIIPRKWEDFKEMCEYQQDDEDSYLIHNTICAKQSKYGSVAVRGWMTFEKMFVDPMTEKYKWRKETKSQEELKEVLKKYFQVEINFDLKPEAKFEAD
;
A
#
# COMPACT_ATOMS: atom_id res chain seq x y z
N MET A 1 2.83 -2.98 10.57
CA MET A 1 3.14 -2.16 11.77
C MET A 1 2.80 -0.72 11.44
N ALA A 2 2.13 -0.01 12.34
CA ALA A 2 1.83 1.41 12.23
C ALA A 2 2.14 2.08 13.57
N LEU A 3 2.31 3.40 13.58
CA LEU A 3 2.64 4.17 14.77
C LEU A 3 1.53 5.18 15.07
N LEU A 4 1.24 5.35 16.35
CA LEU A 4 0.51 6.51 16.86
C LEU A 4 1.52 7.51 17.40
N VAL A 5 1.43 8.75 16.95
CA VAL A 5 2.34 9.84 17.30
C VAL A 5 1.56 10.90 18.03
N THR A 6 1.98 11.21 19.26
CA THR A 6 1.48 12.34 20.03
C THR A 6 2.46 13.50 19.87
N CYS A 7 1.95 14.65 19.42
CA CYS A 7 2.70 15.89 19.28
C CYS A 7 2.64 16.71 20.58
N ASP A 8 3.52 17.70 20.72
CA ASP A 8 3.59 18.58 21.91
C ASP A 8 2.31 19.38 22.16
N ASP A 9 1.52 19.63 21.11
CA ASP A 9 0.21 20.29 21.19
C ASP A 9 -0.92 19.34 21.64
N GLY A 10 -0.60 18.09 21.98
CA GLY A 10 -1.55 17.04 22.38
C GLY A 10 -2.28 16.38 21.22
N SER A 11 -2.03 16.78 19.97
CA SER A 11 -2.63 16.12 18.81
C SER A 11 -2.07 14.71 18.61
N VAL A 12 -2.94 13.78 18.20
CA VAL A 12 -2.59 12.38 17.96
C VAL A 12 -2.79 12.03 16.49
N TRP A 13 -1.79 11.39 15.90
CA TRP A 13 -1.72 11.07 14.48
C TRP A 13 -1.36 9.62 14.25
N LEU A 14 -2.02 8.97 13.30
CA LEU A 14 -1.65 7.67 12.76
C LEU A 14 -0.66 7.86 11.61
N THR A 15 0.45 7.14 11.67
CA THR A 15 1.46 7.08 10.60
C THR A 15 1.81 5.64 10.26
N ASP A 16 1.93 5.37 8.96
CA ASP A 16 2.30 4.07 8.42
C ASP A 16 2.99 4.28 7.08
N VAL A 17 4.29 3.98 7.05
CA VAL A 17 5.13 4.06 5.86
C VAL A 17 5.49 2.68 5.31
N GLY A 18 4.92 1.61 5.89
CA GLY A 18 5.23 0.21 5.60
C GLY A 18 4.13 -0.57 4.89
N TRP A 19 2.91 -0.03 4.77
CA TRP A 19 1.80 -0.72 4.09
C TRP A 19 2.02 -0.97 2.59
N GLY A 20 2.88 -0.17 1.94
CA GLY A 20 3.20 -0.30 0.52
C GLY A 20 2.36 0.60 -0.40
N GLY A 21 2.06 0.13 -1.61
CA GLY A 21 1.61 0.97 -2.73
C GLY A 21 0.21 1.58 -2.63
N THR A 22 -0.60 1.17 -1.65
CA THR A 22 -2.00 1.62 -1.48
C THR A 22 -2.26 2.37 -0.18
N GLY A 23 -1.24 2.49 0.70
CA GLY A 23 -1.34 3.19 1.99
C GLY A 23 -1.48 4.70 1.83
N PHE A 24 -1.81 5.40 2.91
CA PHE A 24 -1.84 6.87 2.92
C PHE A 24 -0.41 7.45 2.83
N ILE A 25 -0.27 8.69 2.33
CA ILE A 25 1.04 9.34 2.10
C ILE A 25 1.29 10.55 3.02
N THR A 26 0.26 11.03 3.71
CA THR A 26 0.38 12.04 4.77
C THR A 26 -0.25 11.51 6.05
N LEU A 27 0.20 12.02 7.20
CA LEU A 27 -0.34 11.65 8.51
C LEU A 27 -1.87 11.73 8.52
N LEU A 28 -2.51 10.75 9.16
CA LEU A 28 -3.95 10.76 9.41
C LEU A 28 -4.18 11.19 10.84
N LYS A 29 -5.03 12.20 11.05
CA LYS A 29 -5.45 12.58 12.39
C LYS A 29 -6.19 11.41 13.03
N PHE A 30 -5.91 11.12 14.29
CA PHE A 30 -6.53 10.01 15.01
C PHE A 30 -7.92 10.41 15.51
N GLU A 31 -8.85 10.58 14.57
CA GLU A 31 -10.26 10.93 14.79
C GLU A 31 -11.16 9.92 14.07
N SER A 32 -12.18 9.41 14.76
CA SER A 32 -13.13 8.47 14.16
C SER A 32 -14.17 9.19 13.30
N ASP A 33 -14.70 8.47 12.31
CA ASP A 33 -15.82 8.85 11.45
C ASP A 33 -15.63 10.12 10.62
N LYS A 34 -14.37 10.56 10.49
CA LYS A 34 -14.00 11.72 9.67
C LYS A 34 -13.27 11.32 8.41
N GLU A 35 -13.77 11.82 7.28
CA GLU A 35 -13.09 11.67 5.99
C GLU A 35 -11.86 12.57 5.95
N GLN A 36 -10.72 11.98 5.59
CA GLN A 36 -9.43 12.65 5.47
C GLN A 36 -8.94 12.49 4.03
N ILE A 37 -8.98 13.59 3.29
CA ILE A 37 -8.69 13.64 1.85
C ILE A 37 -7.19 13.86 1.65
N GLN A 38 -6.59 13.00 0.82
CA GLN A 38 -5.22 13.12 0.33
C GLN A 38 -5.21 12.97 -1.20
N ASN A 39 -4.12 13.38 -1.85
CA ASN A 39 -3.98 13.20 -3.30
C ASN A 39 -4.13 11.72 -3.72
N ASN A 40 -3.71 10.79 -2.86
CA ASN A 40 -3.73 9.36 -3.17
C ASN A 40 -4.97 8.62 -2.64
N GLY A 41 -5.97 9.30 -2.08
CA GLY A 41 -7.14 8.64 -1.52
C GLY A 41 -7.92 9.47 -0.52
N VAL A 42 -9.14 9.01 -0.22
CA VAL A 42 -9.92 9.47 0.93
C VAL A 42 -9.94 8.35 1.95
N TYR A 43 -9.55 8.67 3.18
CA TYR A 43 -9.40 7.71 4.28
C TYR A 43 -10.37 8.05 5.40
N ARG A 44 -10.71 7.04 6.22
CA ARG A 44 -11.38 7.25 7.50
C ARG A 44 -10.96 6.18 8.50
N LEU A 45 -11.00 6.55 9.77
CA LEU A 45 -10.93 5.60 10.87
C LEU A 45 -12.36 5.35 11.37
N LEU A 46 -12.74 4.09 11.48
CA LEU A 46 -13.95 3.71 12.21
C LEU A 46 -13.52 3.23 13.59
N GLY A 47 -13.99 3.93 14.63
CA GLY A 47 -13.88 3.46 16.00
C GLY A 47 -14.88 2.34 16.23
N SER A 48 -14.43 1.21 16.76
CA SER A 48 -15.34 0.17 17.28
C SER A 48 -15.37 0.19 18.80
N THR A 49 -16.27 -0.60 19.37
CA THR A 49 -16.22 -0.94 20.79
C THR A 49 -14.84 -1.53 21.14
N GLN A 50 -14.39 -1.31 22.38
CA GLN A 50 -13.13 -1.86 22.94
C GLN A 50 -11.81 -1.32 22.35
N GLN A 51 -11.74 -0.03 21.98
CA GLN A 51 -10.49 0.62 21.53
C GLN A 51 -9.84 -0.04 20.30
N ARG A 52 -10.65 -0.67 19.46
CA ARG A 52 -10.23 -1.21 18.16
C ARG A 52 -10.66 -0.24 17.06
N PHE A 53 -9.80 -0.10 16.06
CA PHE A 53 -9.99 0.84 14.97
C PHE A 53 -9.83 0.11 13.65
N LEU A 54 -10.70 0.45 12.69
CA LEU A 54 -10.60 -0.01 11.31
C LEU A 54 -10.24 1.16 10.41
N LEU A 55 -9.07 1.08 9.77
CA LEU A 55 -8.70 2.03 8.71
C LEU A 55 -9.35 1.61 7.40
N GLN A 56 -10.08 2.53 6.77
CA GLN A 56 -10.68 2.34 5.47
C GLN A 56 -10.23 3.40 4.48
N LYS A 57 -10.28 3.04 3.19
CA LYS A 57 -10.03 3.93 2.06
C LYS A 57 -11.16 3.80 1.05
N LEU A 58 -11.60 4.91 0.47
CA LEU A 58 -12.55 4.84 -0.64
C LEU A 58 -11.94 4.15 -1.85
N GLN A 59 -12.70 3.23 -2.44
CA GLN A 59 -12.34 2.59 -3.69
C GLN A 59 -12.24 3.64 -4.80
N LYS A 60 -11.21 3.53 -5.62
CA LYS A 60 -10.91 4.48 -6.69
C LYS A 60 -11.40 4.00 -8.03
N THR A 61 -11.79 4.95 -8.88
CA THR A 61 -11.89 4.71 -10.32
C THR A 61 -10.49 4.53 -10.89
N ILE A 62 -10.29 3.50 -11.71
CA ILE A 62 -8.99 3.21 -12.36
C ILE A 62 -9.14 3.29 -13.87
N ILE A 63 -8.37 4.18 -14.48
CA ILE A 63 -8.30 4.40 -15.93
C ILE A 63 -7.07 3.69 -16.48
N GLN A 64 -7.23 3.00 -17.61
CA GLN A 64 -6.15 2.32 -18.33
C GLN A 64 -5.32 3.30 -19.16
N VAL A 65 -4.19 2.82 -19.67
CA VAL A 65 -3.29 3.61 -20.53
C VAL A 65 -4.03 4.14 -21.77
N ASN A 66 -4.88 3.31 -22.38
CA ASN A 66 -5.69 3.67 -23.55
C ASN A 66 -6.91 4.57 -23.25
N GLY A 67 -7.09 5.02 -22.00
CA GLY A 67 -8.20 5.86 -21.58
C GLY A 67 -9.49 5.12 -21.23
N SER A 68 -9.58 3.81 -21.48
CA SER A 68 -10.72 3.00 -21.03
C SER A 68 -10.74 2.89 -19.50
N THR A 69 -11.92 2.75 -18.91
CA THR A 69 -12.05 2.58 -17.46
C THR A 69 -11.91 1.10 -17.09
N LYS A 70 -10.91 0.73 -16.29
CA LYS A 70 -10.75 -0.62 -15.71
C LYS A 70 -11.73 -0.84 -14.55
N ILE A 71 -11.77 0.11 -13.62
CA ILE A 71 -12.67 0.07 -12.45
C ILE A 71 -13.46 1.35 -12.43
N LYS A 72 -14.80 1.25 -12.45
CA LYS A 72 -15.70 2.40 -12.33
C LYS A 72 -16.44 2.31 -11.01
N VAL A 73 -16.11 3.20 -10.08
CA VAL A 73 -16.80 3.26 -8.78
C VAL A 73 -18.01 4.17 -8.88
N LYS A 74 -19.16 3.71 -8.39
CA LYS A 74 -20.38 4.51 -8.27
C LYS A 74 -20.65 4.78 -6.79
N GLY A 75 -20.72 6.05 -6.42
CA GLY A 75 -20.92 6.46 -5.02
C GLY A 75 -19.71 6.17 -4.13
N LYS A 76 -19.93 6.07 -2.82
CA LYS A 76 -18.89 5.80 -1.82
C LYS A 76 -18.82 4.30 -1.52
N GLN A 77 -17.79 3.63 -2.01
CA GLN A 77 -17.47 2.24 -1.67
C GLN A 77 -16.19 2.23 -0.84
N TRP A 78 -16.26 1.71 0.40
CA TRP A 78 -15.13 1.71 1.34
C TRP A 78 -14.45 0.35 1.38
N ASN A 79 -13.13 0.34 1.17
CA ASN A 79 -12.29 -0.84 1.32
C ASN A 79 -11.54 -0.78 2.65
N SER A 80 -11.55 -1.88 3.38
CA SER A 80 -10.73 -2.05 4.58
C SER A 80 -9.25 -2.12 4.19
N ILE A 81 -8.41 -1.37 4.90
CA ILE A 81 -6.95 -1.46 4.80
C ILE A 81 -6.46 -2.44 5.88
N TYR A 82 -6.58 -2.05 7.14
CA TYR A 82 -6.25 -2.91 8.28
C TYR A 82 -7.00 -2.48 9.54
N ARG A 83 -7.00 -3.39 10.53
CA ARG A 83 -7.56 -3.18 11.86
C ARG A 83 -6.44 -3.23 12.90
N PHE A 84 -6.54 -2.40 13.93
CA PHE A 84 -5.57 -2.34 15.02
C PHE A 84 -6.24 -2.00 16.36
N ASP A 85 -5.55 -2.30 17.45
CA ASP A 85 -5.83 -1.76 18.79
C ASP A 85 -4.78 -0.70 19.15
N ILE A 86 -4.99 0.00 20.27
CA ILE A 86 -4.05 1.02 20.76
C ILE A 86 -3.13 0.48 21.87
N ILE A 87 -3.02 -0.84 22.01
CA ILE A 87 -2.13 -1.45 22.99
C ILE A 87 -0.69 -1.16 22.54
N PRO A 88 0.14 -0.50 23.37
CA PRO A 88 1.53 -0.25 23.03
C PRO A 88 2.27 -1.55 22.77
N ARG A 89 3.06 -1.59 21.69
CA ARG A 89 3.89 -2.74 21.31
C ARG A 89 5.36 -2.35 21.28
N LYS A 90 6.21 -3.26 21.72
CA LYS A 90 7.66 -3.20 21.54
C LYS A 90 8.06 -3.99 20.30
N TRP A 91 9.29 -3.82 19.82
CA TRP A 91 9.73 -4.47 18.58
C TRP A 91 9.63 -6.00 18.67
N GLU A 92 9.91 -6.57 19.85
CA GLU A 92 9.89 -8.01 20.10
C GLU A 92 8.49 -8.62 19.86
N ASP A 93 7.43 -7.84 20.07
CA ASP A 93 6.05 -8.30 19.87
C ASP A 93 5.74 -8.58 18.40
N PHE A 94 6.57 -8.09 17.47
CA PHE A 94 6.43 -8.33 16.03
C PHE A 94 7.34 -9.44 15.51
N LYS A 95 8.28 -9.94 16.33
CA LYS A 95 9.33 -10.85 15.89
C LYS A 95 8.77 -12.12 15.25
N GLU A 96 7.82 -12.77 15.92
CA GLU A 96 7.18 -14.00 15.42
C GLU A 96 6.52 -13.78 14.05
N MET A 97 5.78 -12.68 13.89
CA MET A 97 5.14 -12.38 12.61
C MET A 97 6.16 -12.01 11.54
N CYS A 98 7.27 -11.36 11.89
CA CYS A 98 8.37 -11.10 10.95
C CYS A 98 9.01 -12.40 10.47
N GLU A 99 9.32 -13.33 11.38
CA GLU A 99 9.88 -14.66 11.06
C GLU A 99 8.92 -15.43 10.14
N TYR A 100 7.63 -15.51 10.49
CA TYR A 100 6.63 -16.13 9.62
C TYR A 100 6.62 -15.50 8.22
N GLN A 101 6.55 -14.17 8.14
CA GLN A 101 6.43 -13.50 6.84
C GLN A 101 7.71 -13.68 5.98
N GLN A 102 8.88 -13.86 6.60
CA GLN A 102 10.18 -13.93 5.92
C GLN A 102 10.65 -15.34 5.60
N ASP A 103 10.16 -16.37 6.31
CA ASP A 103 10.72 -17.72 6.24
C ASP A 103 9.65 -18.82 6.01
N ASP A 104 8.38 -18.58 6.35
CA ASP A 104 7.34 -19.60 6.29
C ASP A 104 6.85 -19.83 4.85
N GLU A 105 6.77 -21.10 4.41
CA GLU A 105 6.31 -21.45 3.06
C GLU A 105 4.84 -21.08 2.81
N ASP A 106 4.02 -20.84 3.82
CA ASP A 106 2.65 -20.34 3.64
C ASP A 106 2.60 -18.80 3.60
N SER A 107 3.72 -18.11 3.81
CA SER A 107 3.80 -16.66 3.68
C SER A 107 3.63 -16.22 2.22
N TYR A 108 2.73 -15.27 2.01
CA TYR A 108 2.60 -14.59 0.72
C TYR A 108 3.91 -13.93 0.26
N LEU A 109 4.71 -13.41 1.20
CA LEU A 109 5.94 -12.69 0.86
C LEU A 109 7.09 -13.60 0.41
N ILE A 110 7.04 -14.90 0.75
CA ILE A 110 8.03 -15.89 0.27
C ILE A 110 7.87 -16.17 -1.23
N HIS A 111 6.63 -16.19 -1.72
CA HIS A 111 6.33 -16.58 -3.11
C HIS A 111 6.23 -15.41 -4.09
N ASN A 112 6.20 -14.17 -3.60
CA ASN A 112 5.88 -13.02 -4.45
C ASN A 112 6.97 -11.95 -4.39
N THR A 113 7.43 -11.54 -5.57
CA THR A 113 8.23 -10.32 -5.70
C THR A 113 7.30 -9.12 -5.64
N ILE A 114 7.40 -8.31 -4.59
CA ILE A 114 6.67 -7.04 -4.49
C ILE A 114 7.62 -5.89 -4.18
N CYS A 115 7.42 -4.76 -4.84
CA CYS A 115 8.09 -3.52 -4.49
C CYS A 115 7.17 -2.36 -4.86
N ALA A 116 7.01 -1.39 -3.97
CA ALA A 116 6.13 -0.25 -4.22
C ALA A 116 6.75 1.03 -3.69
N LYS A 117 6.61 2.11 -4.48
CA LYS A 117 7.06 3.44 -4.11
C LYS A 117 5.96 4.43 -4.43
N GLN A 118 5.52 5.16 -3.42
CA GLN A 118 4.56 6.24 -3.58
C GLN A 118 5.26 7.59 -3.69
N SER A 119 4.60 8.52 -4.36
CA SER A 119 4.96 9.94 -4.43
C SER A 119 3.68 10.77 -4.28
N LYS A 120 3.79 12.10 -4.17
CA LYS A 120 2.62 12.99 -4.15
C LYS A 120 1.78 13.00 -5.44
N TYR A 121 2.28 12.42 -6.54
CA TYR A 121 1.67 12.46 -7.87
C TYR A 121 1.22 11.10 -8.40
N GLY A 122 1.58 10.01 -7.72
CA GLY A 122 1.37 8.67 -8.22
C GLY A 122 2.22 7.64 -7.52
N SER A 123 2.24 6.43 -8.06
CA SER A 123 3.00 5.30 -7.54
C SER A 123 3.61 4.47 -8.65
N VAL A 124 4.76 3.87 -8.35
CA VAL A 124 5.37 2.82 -9.18
C VAL A 124 5.37 1.55 -8.35
N ALA A 125 5.01 0.43 -8.97
CA ALA A 125 5.01 -0.86 -8.30
C ALA A 125 5.46 -2.00 -9.23
N VAL A 126 6.13 -2.97 -8.61
CA VAL A 126 6.46 -4.29 -9.13
C VAL A 126 5.60 -5.29 -8.37
N ARG A 127 4.96 -6.21 -9.10
CA ARG A 127 4.24 -7.36 -8.55
C ARG A 127 4.48 -8.56 -9.45
N GLY A 128 5.23 -9.54 -8.95
CA GLY A 128 5.74 -10.65 -9.75
C GLY A 128 6.52 -10.10 -10.94
N TRP A 129 6.12 -10.51 -12.15
CA TRP A 129 6.68 -10.01 -13.40
C TRP A 129 6.07 -8.69 -13.89
N MET A 130 5.02 -8.18 -13.25
CA MET A 130 4.33 -6.99 -13.71
C MET A 130 4.90 -5.74 -13.07
N THR A 131 5.33 -4.79 -13.89
CA THR A 131 5.69 -3.44 -13.45
C THR A 131 4.70 -2.42 -14.00
N PHE A 132 4.30 -1.46 -13.18
CA PHE A 132 3.40 -0.39 -13.62
C PHE A 132 3.61 0.91 -12.85
N GLU A 133 3.27 2.01 -13.51
CA GLU A 133 3.16 3.33 -12.90
C GLU A 133 1.72 3.83 -13.01
N LYS A 134 1.20 4.32 -11.88
CA LYS A 134 -0.07 5.03 -11.81
C LYS A 134 0.17 6.48 -11.45
N MET A 135 -0.68 7.35 -11.98
CA MET A 135 -0.79 8.74 -11.56
C MET A 135 -2.10 8.99 -10.85
N PHE A 136 -2.06 9.86 -9.84
CA PHE A 136 -3.27 10.37 -9.20
C PHE A 136 -3.83 11.47 -10.09
N VAL A 137 -5.07 11.28 -10.57
CA VAL A 137 -5.81 12.31 -11.31
C VAL A 137 -6.50 13.23 -10.30
N ASP A 138 -7.15 12.62 -9.32
CA ASP A 138 -7.77 13.27 -8.17
C ASP A 138 -7.80 12.25 -6.99
N PRO A 139 -8.24 12.63 -5.77
CA PRO A 139 -8.30 11.72 -4.62
C PRO A 139 -9.10 10.43 -4.83
N MET A 140 -9.96 10.36 -5.85
CA MET A 140 -10.88 9.26 -6.17
C MET A 140 -10.59 8.59 -7.52
N THR A 141 -9.65 9.11 -8.31
CA THR A 141 -9.33 8.61 -9.64
C THR A 141 -7.83 8.42 -9.85
N GLU A 142 -7.46 7.26 -10.36
CA GLU A 142 -6.10 6.92 -10.77
C GLU A 142 -6.06 6.52 -12.24
N LYS A 143 -4.94 6.81 -12.89
CA LYS A 143 -4.69 6.40 -14.27
C LYS A 143 -3.37 5.66 -14.37
N TYR A 144 -3.35 4.53 -15.06
CA TYR A 144 -2.09 3.92 -15.49
C TYR A 144 -1.39 4.85 -16.48
N LYS A 145 -0.17 5.29 -16.15
CA LYS A 145 0.72 5.93 -17.11
C LYS A 145 1.29 4.89 -18.08
N TRP A 146 1.71 3.75 -17.53
CA TRP A 146 2.17 2.59 -18.28
C TRP A 146 2.06 1.34 -17.42
N ARG A 147 2.05 0.18 -18.09
CA ARG A 147 2.09 -1.16 -17.48
C ARG A 147 2.84 -2.06 -18.43
N LYS A 148 3.79 -2.84 -17.92
CA LYS A 148 4.65 -3.72 -18.71
C LYS A 148 4.94 -4.99 -17.93
N GLU A 149 4.87 -6.12 -18.62
CA GLU A 149 5.42 -7.38 -18.13
C GLU A 149 6.92 -7.42 -18.42
N THR A 150 7.68 -7.62 -17.36
CA THR A 150 9.12 -7.80 -17.37
C THR A 150 9.43 -9.24 -17.78
N LYS A 151 10.38 -9.45 -18.71
CA LYS A 151 10.58 -10.76 -19.36
C LYS A 151 11.79 -11.54 -18.87
N SER A 152 12.66 -10.93 -18.07
CA SER A 152 13.85 -11.58 -17.52
C SER A 152 14.25 -11.02 -16.15
N GLN A 153 15.14 -11.73 -15.46
CA GLN A 153 15.72 -11.29 -14.18
C GLN A 153 16.47 -9.97 -14.32
N GLU A 154 17.22 -9.81 -15.41
CA GLU A 154 18.01 -8.60 -15.70
C GLU A 154 17.10 -7.39 -15.86
N GLU A 155 16.03 -7.53 -16.67
CA GLU A 155 15.06 -6.46 -16.86
C GLU A 155 14.37 -6.09 -15.53
N LEU A 156 14.10 -7.07 -14.66
CA LEU A 156 13.50 -6.82 -13.35
C LEU A 156 14.46 -6.10 -12.40
N LYS A 157 15.74 -6.50 -12.38
CA LYS A 157 16.80 -5.84 -11.63
C LYS A 157 17.02 -4.40 -12.11
N GLU A 158 16.97 -4.15 -13.41
CA GLU A 158 17.03 -2.81 -13.98
C GLU A 158 15.85 -1.93 -13.54
N VAL A 159 14.63 -2.49 -13.54
CA VAL A 159 13.44 -1.80 -13.02
C VAL A 159 13.62 -1.45 -11.54
N LEU A 160 14.06 -2.41 -10.71
CA LEU A 160 14.31 -2.19 -9.29
C LEU A 160 15.34 -1.08 -9.05
N LYS A 161 16.46 -1.11 -9.77
CA LYS A 161 17.50 -0.08 -9.67
C LYS A 161 16.97 1.28 -10.11
N LYS A 162 16.37 1.37 -11.30
CA LYS A 162 15.92 2.63 -11.90
C LYS A 162 14.80 3.31 -11.11
N TYR A 163 13.79 2.55 -10.69
CA TYR A 163 12.59 3.13 -10.09
C TYR A 163 12.60 3.09 -8.56
N PHE A 164 13.33 2.17 -7.94
CA PHE A 164 13.31 1.97 -6.49
C PHE A 164 14.67 2.20 -5.84
N GLN A 165 15.75 2.35 -6.61
CA GLN A 165 17.14 2.44 -6.10
C GLN A 165 17.51 1.19 -5.29
N VAL A 166 16.97 0.04 -5.71
CA VAL A 166 17.26 -1.27 -5.11
C VAL A 166 18.14 -2.05 -6.06
N GLU A 167 19.32 -2.45 -5.59
CA GLU A 167 20.25 -3.30 -6.31
C GLU A 167 20.38 -4.63 -5.58
N ILE A 168 20.21 -5.73 -6.31
CA ILE A 168 20.29 -7.09 -5.79
C ILE A 168 21.25 -7.93 -6.64
N ASN A 169 21.92 -8.88 -5.99
CA ASN A 169 22.88 -9.79 -6.61
C ASN A 169 22.38 -11.24 -6.69
N PHE A 170 21.09 -11.46 -6.43
CA PHE A 170 20.41 -12.75 -6.53
C PHE A 170 19.24 -12.68 -7.50
N ASP A 171 18.78 -13.84 -7.98
CA ASP A 171 17.61 -13.93 -8.83
C ASP A 171 16.33 -13.98 -7.99
N LEU A 172 15.32 -13.26 -8.46
CA LEU A 172 14.01 -13.23 -7.84
C LEU A 172 13.21 -14.43 -8.31
N LYS A 173 12.27 -14.91 -7.48
CA LYS A 173 11.29 -15.93 -7.88
C LYS A 173 9.89 -15.30 -7.94
N PRO A 174 9.63 -14.42 -8.93
CA PRO A 174 8.32 -13.82 -9.08
C PRO A 174 7.28 -14.89 -9.49
N GLU A 175 6.55 -15.41 -8.52
CA GLU A 175 5.29 -16.09 -8.80
C GLU A 175 4.16 -15.06 -8.73
N ALA A 176 3.15 -15.22 -9.58
CA ALA A 176 1.89 -14.50 -9.47
C ALA A 176 0.82 -15.49 -8.99
N LYS A 177 1.08 -16.21 -7.90
CA LYS A 177 0.12 -17.19 -7.37
C LYS A 177 -1.20 -16.56 -6.93
N PHE A 178 -1.20 -15.25 -6.67
CA PHE A 178 -2.41 -14.52 -6.33
C PHE A 178 -2.55 -13.28 -7.21
N GLU A 179 -3.53 -13.30 -8.10
CA GLU A 179 -4.17 -12.08 -8.59
C GLU A 179 -4.98 -11.52 -7.42
N ALA A 180 -4.56 -10.37 -6.89
CA ALA A 180 -5.42 -9.60 -5.97
C ALA A 180 -6.03 -8.49 -6.82
N ASP A 181 -7.36 -8.43 -6.77
CA ASP A 181 -8.29 -7.61 -7.52
C ASP A 181 -7.85 -6.16 -7.83
#